data_AF-A0A658KBD5-F1
#
_entry.id   AF-A0A658KBD5-F1
#
_cell.length_a   1.000
_cell.length_b   1.000
_cell.length_c   1.000
_cell.angle_alpha   90.00
_cell.angle_beta   90.00
_cell.angle_gamma   90.00
#
_symmetry.space_group_name_H-M   'P 1'
#
loop_
_entity.id
_entity.type
_entity.pdbx_description
1 polymer ?
#
loop_
_entity_poly.entity_id
_entity_poly.type
_entity_poly.pdbx_seq_one_letter_code
_entity_poly.pdbx_strand_id
1 'polypeptide(L)'
;MSTRTKPDGGAMQGIVEKFISQAKSEAKATGVETDAIIRRYLADLTEMVNGYDFADVIAAYYRGFEEGNEQLKADAIRWLRGEFTTKTDARAALGVRTIIDDASVYDQLKLLSRFVRLAGFAGLMICLDELVNLYKLANTQARNANYEQILRILNDSLQGSAEGLGFVLGGTPEFLMDTRRGLYSYPALQSRLAENTFARTGLVDLSGPVIRLSSLTPEDFYVLLQKLRNVYGYADPEKYLLPDEGIPAFMAHCNQRLGEAYFRTPRTTITAFINLLAVLEQNPGADWRALLGAVELAKDEGGQQDLAVEADDELTSFKL
;
A
#
# COMPACT_ATOMS: atom_id res chain seq x y z
N MET A 1 4.13 -1.81 8.53
CA MET A 1 4.22 -0.38 8.93
C MET A 1 5.67 0.03 9.01
N SER A 2 6.01 1.14 8.35
CA SER A 2 7.37 1.67 8.24
C SER A 2 7.40 3.16 8.60
N THR A 3 8.56 3.66 9.00
CA THR A 3 8.83 5.10 9.21
C THR A 3 10.12 5.47 8.49
N ARG A 4 10.45 6.77 8.41
CA ARG A 4 11.72 7.22 7.81
C ARG A 4 12.95 6.59 8.49
N THR A 5 12.88 6.35 9.79
CA THR A 5 13.97 5.74 10.58
C THR A 5 13.95 4.22 10.54
N LYS A 6 12.87 3.60 10.02
CA LYS A 6 12.73 2.14 9.89
C LYS A 6 11.94 1.80 8.62
N PRO A 7 12.58 1.88 7.43
CA PRO A 7 11.92 1.73 6.13
C PRO A 7 11.44 0.29 5.86
N ASP A 8 12.16 -0.70 6.36
CA ASP A 8 11.93 -2.13 6.07
C ASP A 8 10.80 -2.76 6.92
N GLY A 9 10.03 -1.95 7.64
CA GLY A 9 8.90 -2.41 8.45
C GLY A 9 9.19 -2.52 9.95
N GLY A 10 8.22 -3.04 10.70
CA GLY A 10 8.34 -3.22 12.16
C GLY A 10 8.44 -1.91 12.95
N ALA A 11 7.89 -0.81 12.43
CA ALA A 11 7.98 0.50 13.10
C ALA A 11 7.03 0.68 14.29
N MET A 12 6.06 -0.22 14.48
CA MET A 12 5.04 -0.13 15.55
C MET A 12 5.67 0.04 16.94
N GLN A 13 6.64 -0.80 17.28
CA GLN A 13 7.33 -0.74 18.57
C GLN A 13 8.02 0.62 18.79
N GLY A 14 8.75 1.11 17.78
CA GLY A 14 9.43 2.40 17.88
C GLY A 14 8.48 3.59 18.02
N ILE A 15 7.27 3.50 17.46
CA ILE A 15 6.22 4.51 17.65
C ILE A 15 5.72 4.51 19.10
N VAL A 16 5.44 3.34 19.67
CA VAL A 16 5.01 3.20 21.07
C VAL A 16 6.11 3.68 22.02
N GLU A 17 7.36 3.32 21.78
CA GLU A 17 8.52 3.76 22.58
C GLU A 17 8.72 5.28 22.51
N LYS A 18 8.55 5.89 21.32
CA LYS A 18 8.62 7.33 21.16
C LYS A 18 7.52 8.03 21.97
N PHE A 19 6.29 7.52 21.91
CA PHE A 19 5.16 8.03 22.71
C PHE A 19 5.45 7.95 24.22
N ILE A 20 5.93 6.81 24.70
CA ILE A 20 6.27 6.64 26.12
C ILE A 20 7.42 7.55 26.54
N SER A 21 8.46 7.69 25.70
CA SER A 21 9.58 8.59 25.97
C SER A 21 9.12 10.06 26.08
N GLN A 22 8.17 10.47 25.26
CA GLN A 22 7.55 11.80 25.34
C GLN A 22 6.80 11.95 26.67
N ALA A 23 5.95 10.99 27.03
CA ALA A 23 5.20 11.01 28.28
C ALA A 23 6.12 11.06 29.51
N LYS A 24 7.22 10.27 29.52
CA LYS A 24 8.25 10.30 30.57
C LYS A 24 8.94 11.64 30.69
N SER A 25 9.24 12.28 29.56
CA SER A 25 9.89 13.58 29.53
C SER A 25 9.00 14.66 30.14
N GLU A 26 7.70 14.64 29.83
CA GLU A 26 6.74 15.55 30.45
C GLU A 26 6.49 15.24 31.93
N ALA A 27 6.37 13.97 32.30
CA ALA A 27 6.25 13.52 33.68
C ALA A 27 7.40 14.08 34.55
N LYS A 28 8.64 13.96 34.06
CA LYS A 28 9.82 14.52 34.72
C LYS A 28 9.79 16.04 34.81
N ALA A 29 9.30 16.73 33.79
CA ALA A 29 9.22 18.19 33.76
C ALA A 29 8.12 18.75 34.69
N THR A 30 7.03 18.01 34.89
CA THR A 30 5.85 18.44 35.63
C THR A 30 5.74 17.86 37.05
N GLY A 31 6.57 16.85 37.38
CA GLY A 31 6.52 16.15 38.67
C GLY A 31 5.30 15.25 38.84
N VAL A 32 4.62 14.90 37.73
CA VAL A 32 3.46 14.01 37.69
C VAL A 32 3.92 12.60 37.29
N GLU A 33 3.25 11.57 37.81
CA GLU A 33 3.51 10.18 37.42
C GLU A 33 3.31 9.93 35.92
N THR A 34 4.21 9.15 35.31
CA THR A 34 4.17 8.87 33.86
C THR A 34 2.86 8.19 33.45
N ASP A 35 2.31 7.29 34.27
CA ASP A 35 1.03 6.61 34.01
C ASP A 35 -0.12 7.62 33.88
N ALA A 36 -0.14 8.67 34.70
CA ALA A 36 -1.15 9.72 34.64
C ALA A 36 -1.01 10.57 33.36
N ILE A 37 0.21 10.84 32.91
CA ILE A 37 0.46 11.54 31.64
C ILE A 37 0.00 10.68 30.45
N ILE A 38 0.33 9.38 30.44
CA ILE A 38 -0.11 8.44 29.41
C ILE A 38 -1.64 8.39 29.34
N ARG A 39 -2.32 8.20 30.48
CA ARG A 39 -3.79 8.19 30.53
C ARG A 39 -4.39 9.48 30.00
N ARG A 40 -3.81 10.63 30.35
CA ARG A 40 -4.27 11.93 29.88
C ARG A 40 -4.11 12.07 28.36
N TYR A 41 -2.98 11.65 27.79
CA TYR A 41 -2.76 11.68 26.34
C TYR A 41 -3.73 10.76 25.58
N LEU A 42 -4.09 9.62 26.17
CA LEU A 42 -4.97 8.63 25.55
C LEU A 42 -6.46 8.90 25.82
N ALA A 43 -6.80 9.90 26.63
CA ALA A 43 -8.18 10.21 27.01
C ALA A 43 -9.08 10.41 25.79
N ASP A 44 -8.64 11.21 24.82
CA ASP A 44 -9.39 11.48 23.57
C ASP A 44 -9.60 10.21 22.73
N LEU A 45 -8.70 9.21 22.84
CA LEU A 45 -8.89 7.94 22.14
C LEU A 45 -9.99 7.10 22.76
N THR A 46 -10.25 7.23 24.06
CA THR A 46 -11.27 6.41 24.76
C THR A 46 -12.70 6.70 24.31
N GLU A 47 -12.94 7.85 23.67
CA GLU A 47 -14.23 8.19 23.07
C GLU A 47 -14.47 7.47 21.74
N MET A 48 -13.43 6.88 21.14
CA MET A 48 -13.51 6.15 19.89
C MET A 48 -13.85 4.66 20.12
N VAL A 49 -14.37 4.01 19.09
CA VAL A 49 -14.62 2.55 19.09
C VAL A 49 -13.32 1.80 19.42
N ASN A 50 -13.36 0.89 20.41
CA ASN A 50 -12.21 0.15 20.96
C ASN A 50 -11.14 1.00 21.70
N GLY A 51 -11.41 2.28 21.96
CA GLY A 51 -10.46 3.20 22.56
C GLY A 51 -9.97 2.81 23.96
N TYR A 52 -10.84 2.27 24.80
CA TYR A 52 -10.49 1.81 26.15
C TYR A 52 -9.48 0.66 26.12
N ASP A 53 -9.77 -0.39 25.34
CA ASP A 53 -8.85 -1.53 25.20
C ASP A 53 -7.53 -1.10 24.55
N PHE A 54 -7.56 -0.17 23.58
CA PHE A 54 -6.36 0.42 22.99
C PHE A 54 -5.50 1.12 24.05
N ALA A 55 -6.11 1.93 24.91
CA ALA A 55 -5.40 2.62 25.98
C ALA A 55 -4.81 1.64 27.00
N ASP A 56 -5.55 0.59 27.37
CA ASP A 56 -5.07 -0.47 28.25
C ASP A 56 -3.90 -1.25 27.63
N VAL A 57 -3.88 -1.46 26.32
CA VAL A 57 -2.75 -2.09 25.61
C VAL A 57 -1.50 -1.21 25.67
N ILE A 58 -1.63 0.11 25.46
CA ILE A 58 -0.48 1.02 25.59
C ILE A 58 0.03 1.07 27.04
N ALA A 59 -0.88 1.11 28.02
CA ALA A 59 -0.52 1.04 29.43
C ALA A 59 0.15 -0.30 29.79
N ALA A 60 -0.29 -1.42 29.22
CA ALA A 60 0.34 -2.72 29.37
C ALA A 60 1.77 -2.74 28.81
N TYR A 61 1.99 -2.15 27.62
CA TYR A 61 3.35 -1.99 27.07
C TYR A 61 4.24 -1.18 28.01
N TYR A 62 3.73 -0.06 28.55
CA TYR A 62 4.47 0.77 29.50
C TYR A 62 4.84 0.01 30.79
N ARG A 63 3.89 -0.71 31.39
CA ARG A 63 4.19 -1.57 32.56
C ARG A 63 5.25 -2.62 32.23
N GLY A 64 5.13 -3.26 31.07
CA GLY A 64 6.13 -4.22 30.62
C GLY A 64 7.52 -3.60 30.45
N PHE A 65 7.59 -2.34 30.01
CA PHE A 65 8.85 -1.60 29.95
C PHE A 65 9.44 -1.30 31.33
N GLU A 66 8.64 -0.85 32.30
CA GLU A 66 9.11 -0.56 33.67
C GLU A 66 9.55 -1.82 34.43
N GLU A 67 8.82 -2.92 34.25
CA GLU A 67 9.07 -4.19 34.94
C GLU A 67 10.11 -5.07 34.24
N GLY A 68 10.59 -4.67 33.06
CA GLY A 68 11.47 -5.50 32.22
C GLY A 68 10.79 -6.77 31.69
N ASN A 69 9.45 -6.76 31.60
CA ASN A 69 8.65 -7.87 31.11
C ASN A 69 8.50 -7.79 29.59
N GLU A 70 9.44 -8.44 28.89
CA GLU A 70 9.47 -8.48 27.41
C GLU A 70 8.25 -9.21 26.81
N GLN A 71 7.67 -10.19 27.51
CA GLN A 71 6.48 -10.89 27.05
C GLN A 71 5.27 -9.93 27.00
N LEU A 72 5.07 -9.13 28.04
CA LEU A 72 3.97 -8.17 28.10
C LEU A 72 4.09 -7.09 27.01
N LYS A 73 5.32 -6.62 26.72
CA LYS A 73 5.58 -5.72 25.59
C LYS A 73 5.27 -6.39 24.26
N ALA A 74 5.72 -7.62 24.05
CA ALA A 74 5.47 -8.38 22.83
C ALA A 74 3.96 -8.61 22.61
N ASP A 75 3.23 -8.98 23.65
CA ASP A 75 1.78 -9.17 23.60
C ASP A 75 1.05 -7.86 23.27
N ALA A 76 1.46 -6.73 23.84
CA ALA A 76 0.88 -5.44 23.50
C ALA A 76 1.10 -5.07 22.02
N ILE A 77 2.30 -5.30 21.49
CA ILE A 77 2.59 -5.10 20.05
C ILE A 77 1.79 -6.07 19.19
N ARG A 78 1.65 -7.33 19.62
CA ARG A 78 0.84 -8.35 18.95
C ARG A 78 -0.62 -7.92 18.85
N TRP A 79 -1.18 -7.33 19.91
CA TRP A 79 -2.54 -6.77 19.87
C TRP A 79 -2.64 -5.59 18.91
N LEU A 80 -1.72 -4.63 18.97
CA LEU A 80 -1.73 -3.48 18.04
C LEU A 80 -1.63 -3.88 16.56
N ARG A 81 -1.04 -5.06 16.27
CA ARG A 81 -0.94 -5.64 14.92
C ARG A 81 -2.15 -6.48 14.51
N GLY A 82 -3.11 -6.73 15.40
CA GLY A 82 -4.28 -7.58 15.12
C GLY A 82 -3.96 -9.08 15.09
N GLU A 83 -2.93 -9.53 15.81
CA GLU A 83 -2.42 -10.91 15.73
C GLU A 83 -3.00 -11.84 16.82
N PHE A 84 -4.04 -11.40 17.53
CA PHE A 84 -4.82 -12.25 18.42
C PHE A 84 -6.03 -12.80 17.68
N THR A 85 -6.17 -14.12 17.64
CA THR A 85 -7.30 -14.81 17.00
C THR A 85 -8.47 -15.03 17.94
N THR A 86 -8.24 -15.01 19.27
CA THR A 86 -9.31 -15.21 20.26
C THR A 86 -9.29 -14.12 21.34
N LYS A 87 -10.49 -13.73 21.79
CA LYS A 87 -10.67 -12.79 22.92
C LYS A 87 -10.14 -13.36 24.23
N THR A 88 -10.18 -14.68 24.39
CA THR A 88 -9.67 -15.37 25.58
C THR A 88 -8.16 -15.17 25.72
N ASP A 89 -7.41 -15.34 24.63
CA ASP A 89 -5.96 -15.19 24.63
C ASP A 89 -5.55 -13.73 24.87
N ALA A 90 -6.23 -12.79 24.20
CA ALA A 90 -5.98 -11.36 24.40
C ALA A 90 -6.27 -10.93 25.85
N ARG A 91 -7.35 -11.46 26.45
CA ARG A 91 -7.68 -11.21 27.85
C ARG A 91 -6.66 -11.81 28.81
N ALA A 92 -6.18 -13.02 28.54
CA ALA A 92 -5.16 -13.67 29.37
C ALA A 92 -3.82 -12.93 29.32
N ALA A 93 -3.43 -12.44 28.14
CA ALA A 93 -2.16 -11.74 27.95
C ALA A 93 -2.17 -10.27 28.43
N LEU A 94 -3.28 -9.55 28.18
CA LEU A 94 -3.32 -8.08 28.34
C LEU A 94 -4.49 -7.58 29.22
N GLY A 95 -5.45 -8.43 29.55
CA GLY A 95 -6.66 -8.03 30.30
C GLY A 95 -7.75 -7.35 29.47
N VAL A 96 -7.54 -7.17 28.16
CA VAL A 96 -8.50 -6.55 27.24
C VAL A 96 -9.64 -7.49 26.84
N ARG A 97 -10.76 -6.91 26.41
CA ARG A 97 -11.98 -7.68 26.07
C ARG A 97 -12.20 -7.87 24.57
N THR A 98 -11.49 -7.11 23.75
CA THR A 98 -11.62 -7.13 22.29
C THR A 98 -10.35 -7.62 21.60
N ILE A 99 -10.53 -8.07 20.37
CA ILE A 99 -9.48 -8.29 19.37
C ILE A 99 -9.85 -7.48 18.14
N ILE A 100 -8.89 -7.24 17.27
CA ILE A 100 -9.13 -6.62 15.97
C ILE A 100 -9.57 -7.71 15.01
N ASP A 101 -10.79 -7.57 14.50
CA ASP A 101 -11.43 -8.47 13.54
C ASP A 101 -11.85 -7.69 12.28
N ASP A 102 -12.39 -8.40 11.28
CA ASP A 102 -12.80 -7.80 10.00
C ASP A 102 -13.80 -6.64 10.17
N ALA A 103 -14.65 -6.70 11.21
CA ALA A 103 -15.65 -5.67 11.47
C ALA A 103 -15.04 -4.41 12.12
N SER A 104 -13.97 -4.57 12.90
CA SER A 104 -13.35 -3.50 13.67
C SER A 104 -12.02 -2.99 13.10
N VAL A 105 -11.46 -3.63 12.08
CA VAL A 105 -10.16 -3.29 11.50
C VAL A 105 -10.07 -1.82 11.08
N TYR A 106 -11.11 -1.28 10.46
CA TYR A 106 -11.10 0.12 10.03
C TYR A 106 -11.15 1.10 11.21
N ASP A 107 -11.94 0.79 12.25
CA ASP A 107 -11.97 1.59 13.47
C ASP A 107 -10.63 1.56 14.21
N GLN A 108 -9.96 0.41 14.21
CA GLN A 108 -8.60 0.27 14.72
C GLN A 108 -7.61 1.13 13.94
N LEU A 109 -7.71 1.20 12.61
CA LEU A 109 -6.82 2.04 11.79
C LEU A 109 -7.01 3.54 12.11
N LYS A 110 -8.25 3.98 12.38
CA LYS A 110 -8.52 5.34 12.86
C LYS A 110 -7.89 5.61 14.22
N LEU A 111 -8.06 4.70 15.18
CA LEU A 111 -7.40 4.78 16.49
C LEU A 111 -5.88 4.86 16.36
N LEU A 112 -5.30 3.97 15.56
CA LEU A 112 -3.87 3.89 15.32
C LEU A 112 -3.34 5.18 14.67
N SER A 113 -4.07 5.76 13.73
CA SER A 113 -3.72 7.04 13.11
C SER A 113 -3.66 8.18 14.13
N ARG A 114 -4.65 8.27 15.02
CA ARG A 114 -4.66 9.26 16.12
C ARG A 114 -3.49 9.04 17.07
N PHE A 115 -3.25 7.78 17.46
CA PHE A 115 -2.12 7.42 18.31
C PHE A 115 -0.75 7.78 17.69
N VAL A 116 -0.56 7.50 16.41
CA VAL A 116 0.66 7.85 15.67
C VAL A 116 0.91 9.37 15.70
N ARG A 117 -0.15 10.18 15.66
CA ARG A 117 -0.04 11.64 15.83
C ARG A 117 0.31 12.06 17.25
N LEU A 118 -0.28 11.42 18.26
CA LEU A 118 0.10 11.63 19.66
C LEU A 118 1.57 11.25 19.93
N ALA A 119 2.10 10.26 19.21
CA ALA A 119 3.53 9.91 19.22
C ALA A 119 4.43 10.90 18.44
N GLY A 120 3.87 12.01 17.94
CA GLY A 120 4.60 13.09 17.26
C GLY A 120 4.93 12.81 15.80
N PHE A 121 4.13 12.04 15.08
CA PHE A 121 4.16 11.94 13.61
C PHE A 121 3.03 12.76 12.98
N ALA A 122 3.10 13.03 11.68
CA ALA A 122 2.06 13.79 10.98
C ALA A 122 0.76 13.01 10.76
N GLY A 123 0.83 11.68 10.69
CA GLY A 123 -0.32 10.82 10.40
C GLY A 123 0.10 9.41 9.95
N LEU A 124 -0.89 8.63 9.55
CA LEU A 124 -0.77 7.29 9.01
C LEU A 124 -1.25 7.28 7.55
N MET A 125 -0.42 6.77 6.64
CA MET A 125 -0.80 6.50 5.25
C MET A 125 -0.92 5.00 5.04
N ILE A 126 -2.02 4.56 4.43
CA ILE A 126 -2.30 3.17 4.11
C ILE A 126 -2.41 3.04 2.60
N CYS A 127 -1.52 2.26 2.01
CA CYS A 127 -1.56 1.95 0.58
C CYS A 127 -2.10 0.52 0.42
N LEU A 128 -3.23 0.39 -0.26
CA LEU A 128 -3.78 -0.89 -0.66
C LEU A 128 -3.61 -1.00 -2.18
N ASP A 129 -2.71 -1.86 -2.62
CA ASP A 129 -2.50 -2.15 -4.04
C ASP A 129 -3.28 -3.42 -4.44
N GLU A 130 -3.42 -3.63 -5.75
CA GLU A 130 -4.09 -4.81 -6.31
C GLU A 130 -5.52 -5.05 -5.80
N LEU A 131 -6.30 -3.97 -5.62
CA LEU A 131 -7.70 -4.10 -5.20
C LEU A 131 -8.58 -4.84 -6.21
N VAL A 132 -8.05 -5.09 -7.42
CA VAL A 132 -8.66 -6.03 -8.37
C VAL A 132 -8.88 -7.41 -7.75
N ASN A 133 -8.13 -7.83 -6.73
CA ASN A 133 -8.40 -9.09 -6.03
C ASN A 133 -9.78 -9.11 -5.35
N LEU A 134 -10.33 -7.96 -4.93
CA LEU A 134 -11.72 -7.87 -4.45
C LEU A 134 -12.74 -8.14 -5.57
N TYR A 135 -12.41 -7.75 -6.81
CA TYR A 135 -13.23 -8.06 -7.99
C TYR A 135 -13.31 -9.57 -8.25
N LYS A 136 -12.20 -10.28 -8.02
CA LYS A 136 -12.07 -11.72 -8.25
C LYS A 136 -12.86 -12.58 -7.28
N LEU A 137 -13.24 -12.05 -6.11
CA LEU A 137 -14.05 -12.77 -5.12
C LEU A 137 -15.34 -13.33 -5.74
N ALA A 138 -15.46 -14.66 -5.81
CA ALA A 138 -16.67 -15.33 -6.27
C ALA A 138 -17.88 -15.00 -5.37
N ASN A 139 -17.65 -15.04 -4.05
CA ASN A 139 -18.66 -14.78 -3.04
C ASN A 139 -19.15 -13.32 -3.06
N THR A 140 -20.39 -13.12 -3.49
CA THR A 140 -21.00 -11.78 -3.58
C THR A 140 -21.18 -11.10 -2.23
N GLN A 141 -21.47 -11.86 -1.17
CA GLN A 141 -21.63 -11.28 0.16
C GLN A 141 -20.30 -10.73 0.69
N ALA A 142 -19.22 -11.49 0.55
CA ALA A 142 -17.88 -11.05 0.94
C ALA A 142 -17.43 -9.82 0.13
N ARG A 143 -17.64 -9.84 -1.20
CA ARG A 143 -17.31 -8.70 -2.08
C ARG A 143 -18.07 -7.43 -1.68
N ASN A 144 -19.39 -7.55 -1.44
CA ASN A 144 -20.20 -6.41 -1.02
C ASN A 144 -19.78 -5.86 0.35
N ALA A 145 -19.44 -6.72 1.31
CA ALA A 145 -18.95 -6.29 2.62
C ALA A 145 -17.64 -5.49 2.50
N ASN A 146 -16.72 -5.90 1.62
CA ASN A 146 -15.51 -5.14 1.33
C ASN A 146 -15.81 -3.78 0.67
N TYR A 147 -16.77 -3.72 -0.26
CA TYR A 147 -17.17 -2.47 -0.91
C TYR A 147 -17.83 -1.50 0.09
N GLU A 148 -18.57 -2.02 1.07
CA GLU A 148 -19.10 -1.21 2.17
C GLU A 148 -17.99 -0.63 3.04
N GLN A 149 -16.90 -1.37 3.30
CA GLN A 149 -15.73 -0.82 4.01
C GLN A 149 -15.04 0.28 3.20
N ILE A 150 -14.86 0.10 1.88
CA ILE A 150 -14.31 1.15 1.01
C ILE A 150 -15.19 2.40 1.03
N LEU A 151 -16.52 2.24 0.98
CA LEU A 151 -17.46 3.34 1.07
C LEU A 151 -17.36 4.06 2.41
N ARG A 152 -17.19 3.32 3.51
CA ARG A 152 -17.00 3.87 4.85
C ARG A 152 -15.71 4.69 4.94
N ILE A 153 -14.60 4.18 4.40
CA ILE A 153 -13.31 4.90 4.30
C ILE A 153 -13.49 6.20 3.52
N LEU A 154 -14.13 6.14 2.35
CA LEU A 154 -14.34 7.30 1.48
C LEU A 154 -15.22 8.37 2.16
N ASN A 155 -16.30 7.96 2.83
CA ASN A 155 -17.17 8.87 3.55
C ASN A 155 -16.45 9.59 4.69
N ASP A 156 -15.78 8.84 5.56
CA ASP A 156 -15.06 9.42 6.70
C ASP A 156 -13.94 10.36 6.25
N SER A 157 -13.28 10.04 5.13
CA SER A 157 -12.25 10.90 4.52
C SER A 157 -12.84 12.21 4.00
N LEU A 158 -13.97 12.16 3.29
CA LEU A 158 -14.64 13.35 2.74
C LEU A 158 -15.32 14.21 3.82
N GLN A 159 -15.80 13.60 4.90
CA GLN A 159 -16.44 14.30 6.02
C GLN A 159 -15.45 14.86 7.03
N GLY A 160 -14.17 14.50 6.94
CA GLY A 160 -13.11 14.97 7.83
C GLY A 160 -13.05 14.27 9.19
N SER A 161 -13.73 13.13 9.36
CA SER A 161 -13.71 12.34 10.61
C SER A 161 -12.47 11.45 10.75
N ALA A 162 -11.73 11.23 9.66
CA ALA A 162 -10.49 10.43 9.61
C ALA A 162 -9.20 11.28 9.64
N GLU A 163 -9.16 12.35 10.44
CA GLU A 163 -8.02 13.28 10.42
C GLU A 163 -6.70 12.60 10.84
N GLY A 164 -5.65 12.84 10.04
CA GLY A 164 -4.35 12.18 10.18
C GLY A 164 -4.25 10.81 9.50
N LEU A 165 -5.35 10.26 8.98
CA LEU A 165 -5.36 8.99 8.24
C LEU A 165 -5.52 9.29 6.74
N GLY A 166 -4.67 8.69 5.91
CA GLY A 166 -4.75 8.74 4.46
C GLY A 166 -4.81 7.34 3.85
N PHE A 167 -5.57 7.19 2.78
CA PHE A 167 -5.62 5.96 1.99
C PHE A 167 -5.23 6.23 0.54
N VAL A 168 -4.44 5.32 -0.03
CA VAL A 168 -4.18 5.23 -1.46
C VAL A 168 -4.61 3.85 -1.92
N LEU A 169 -5.54 3.82 -2.86
CA LEU A 169 -6.18 2.61 -3.35
C LEU A 169 -5.78 2.39 -4.82
N GLY A 170 -4.99 1.35 -5.08
CA GLY A 170 -4.57 0.92 -6.41
C GLY A 170 -5.51 -0.14 -6.97
N GLY A 171 -6.00 0.07 -8.19
CA GLY A 171 -6.90 -0.87 -8.85
C GLY A 171 -7.00 -0.63 -10.36
N THR A 172 -7.59 -1.59 -11.07
CA THR A 172 -7.75 -1.52 -12.51
C THR A 172 -8.97 -0.68 -12.92
N PRO A 173 -9.00 -0.13 -14.15
CA PRO A 173 -10.18 0.53 -14.69
C PRO A 173 -11.45 -0.35 -14.62
N GLU A 174 -11.31 -1.65 -14.86
CA GLU A 174 -12.39 -2.63 -14.79
C GLU A 174 -12.91 -2.81 -13.37
N PHE A 175 -12.01 -2.90 -12.38
CA PHE A 175 -12.38 -2.92 -10.97
C PHE A 175 -13.20 -1.69 -10.57
N LEU A 176 -12.86 -0.52 -11.09
CA LEU A 176 -13.62 0.70 -10.81
C LEU A 176 -14.97 0.71 -11.54
N MET A 177 -14.97 0.51 -12.86
CA MET A 177 -16.10 0.89 -13.72
C MET A 177 -17.11 -0.21 -14.03
N ASP A 178 -16.79 -1.49 -13.78
CA ASP A 178 -17.73 -2.58 -14.05
C ASP A 178 -18.99 -2.44 -13.16
N THR A 179 -20.14 -2.25 -13.79
CA THR A 179 -21.43 -2.02 -13.11
C THR A 179 -22.08 -3.29 -12.56
N ARG A 180 -21.51 -4.47 -12.80
CA ARG A 180 -21.99 -5.76 -12.29
C ARG A 180 -21.14 -6.25 -11.13
N ARG A 181 -19.81 -6.09 -11.22
CA ARG A 181 -18.87 -6.66 -10.24
C ARG A 181 -17.88 -5.66 -9.64
N GLY A 182 -17.59 -4.56 -10.33
CA GLY A 182 -16.67 -3.52 -9.86
C GLY A 182 -17.30 -2.59 -8.82
N LEU A 183 -16.57 -1.57 -8.41
CA LEU A 183 -17.06 -0.58 -7.44
C LEU A 183 -18.33 0.13 -7.92
N TYR A 184 -18.49 0.31 -9.24
CA TYR A 184 -19.69 0.90 -9.84
C TYR A 184 -20.92 0.00 -9.77
N SER A 185 -20.79 -1.28 -9.36
CA SER A 185 -21.96 -2.11 -9.04
C SER A 185 -22.67 -1.63 -7.77
N TYR A 186 -22.02 -0.81 -6.94
CA TYR A 186 -22.60 -0.22 -5.75
C TYR A 186 -22.93 1.27 -6.01
N PRO A 187 -24.22 1.65 -6.12
CA PRO A 187 -24.60 3.01 -6.55
C PRO A 187 -24.01 4.14 -5.69
N ALA A 188 -23.83 3.92 -4.39
CA ALA A 188 -23.26 4.92 -3.49
C ALA A 188 -21.76 5.14 -3.69
N LEU A 189 -21.03 4.12 -4.16
CA LEU A 189 -19.62 4.27 -4.56
C LEU A 189 -19.55 4.91 -5.93
N GLN A 190 -20.37 4.45 -6.88
CA GLN A 190 -20.44 5.01 -8.23
C GLN A 190 -20.62 6.54 -8.19
N SER A 191 -21.56 7.04 -7.39
CA SER A 191 -21.82 8.49 -7.33
C SER A 191 -20.66 9.31 -6.77
N ARG A 192 -19.86 8.75 -5.87
CA ARG A 192 -18.72 9.43 -5.23
C ARG A 192 -17.43 9.32 -6.03
N LEU A 193 -17.27 8.22 -6.77
CA LEU A 193 -16.09 7.93 -7.57
C LEU A 193 -16.27 8.33 -9.05
N ALA A 194 -17.46 8.79 -9.41
CA ALA A 194 -17.76 9.27 -10.76
C ALA A 194 -16.80 10.40 -11.15
N GLU A 195 -16.36 10.35 -12.39
CA GLU A 195 -15.43 11.32 -12.92
C GLU A 195 -16.10 12.64 -13.23
N ASN A 196 -15.28 13.68 -13.20
CA ASN A 196 -15.68 14.98 -13.67
C ASN A 196 -15.99 14.90 -15.17
N THR A 197 -17.26 15.12 -15.52
CA THR A 197 -17.73 15.04 -16.91
C THR A 197 -17.11 16.10 -17.82
N PHE A 198 -16.54 17.17 -17.26
CA PHE A 198 -15.84 18.24 -17.97
C PHE A 198 -14.35 17.97 -18.18
N ALA A 199 -13.75 16.99 -17.48
CA ALA A 199 -12.36 16.58 -17.67
C ALA A 199 -12.20 15.74 -18.96
N ARG A 200 -12.51 16.35 -20.11
CA ARG A 200 -12.40 15.76 -21.45
C ARG A 200 -11.31 16.45 -22.26
N THR A 201 -10.85 15.80 -23.31
CA THR A 201 -10.04 16.43 -24.37
C THR A 201 -8.67 16.97 -23.89
N GLY A 202 -7.96 16.19 -23.06
CA GLY A 202 -6.64 16.56 -22.54
C GLY A 202 -6.67 17.43 -21.28
N LEU A 203 -7.86 17.77 -20.77
CA LEU A 203 -8.02 18.36 -19.45
C LEU A 203 -7.90 17.29 -18.37
N VAL A 204 -7.05 17.53 -17.37
CA VAL A 204 -6.82 16.62 -16.24
C VAL A 204 -7.35 17.25 -14.96
N ASP A 205 -8.26 16.56 -14.29
CA ASP A 205 -8.75 16.92 -12.95
C ASP A 205 -8.15 15.97 -11.91
N LEU A 206 -7.25 16.50 -11.08
CA LEU A 206 -6.60 15.77 -9.99
C LEU A 206 -7.22 16.09 -8.62
N SER A 207 -8.31 16.84 -8.58
CA SER A 207 -9.00 17.22 -7.34
C SER A 207 -9.99 16.17 -6.85
N GLY A 208 -10.39 15.25 -7.73
CA GLY A 208 -11.32 14.16 -7.43
C GLY A 208 -10.67 13.02 -6.63
N PRO A 209 -11.49 12.11 -6.06
CA PRO A 209 -11.01 10.96 -5.30
C PRO A 209 -10.40 9.85 -6.19
N VAL A 210 -10.57 9.95 -7.51
CA VAL A 210 -10.02 9.01 -8.49
C VAL A 210 -9.03 9.75 -9.37
N ILE A 211 -7.80 9.24 -9.44
CA ILE A 211 -6.77 9.69 -10.37
C ILE A 211 -6.53 8.57 -11.36
N ARG A 212 -6.83 8.82 -12.64
CA ARG A 212 -6.48 7.88 -13.71
C ARG A 212 -5.05 8.06 -14.16
N LEU A 213 -4.31 6.96 -14.16
CA LEU A 213 -2.98 6.91 -14.75
C LEU A 213 -3.12 6.57 -16.24
N SER A 214 -2.61 7.44 -17.10
CA SER A 214 -2.52 7.17 -18.53
C SER A 214 -1.44 6.12 -18.81
N SER A 215 -1.65 5.31 -19.85
CA SER A 215 -0.59 4.44 -20.36
C SER A 215 0.60 5.27 -20.86
N LEU A 216 1.81 4.73 -20.73
CA LEU A 216 3.03 5.38 -21.20
C LEU A 216 2.98 5.55 -22.72
N THR A 217 3.28 6.77 -23.19
CA THR A 217 3.43 7.08 -24.62
C THR A 217 4.75 6.53 -25.17
N PRO A 218 4.93 6.43 -26.50
CA PRO A 218 6.24 6.12 -27.09
C PRO A 218 7.35 7.02 -26.57
N GLU A 219 7.08 8.31 -26.41
CA GLU A 219 8.02 9.30 -25.89
C GLU A 219 8.38 9.00 -24.43
N ASP A 220 7.38 8.66 -23.59
CA ASP A 220 7.61 8.27 -22.20
C ASP A 220 8.47 6.99 -22.11
N PHE A 221 8.20 6.00 -22.97
CA PHE A 221 8.99 4.76 -23.04
C PHE A 221 10.43 5.02 -23.46
N TYR A 222 10.65 5.91 -24.44
CA TYR A 222 12.00 6.28 -24.84
C TYR A 222 12.79 6.86 -23.66
N VAL A 223 12.20 7.82 -22.94
CA VAL A 223 12.81 8.44 -21.75
C VAL A 223 13.02 7.40 -20.63
N LEU A 224 12.08 6.47 -20.45
CA LEU A 224 12.19 5.38 -19.49
C LEU A 224 13.40 4.48 -19.82
N LEU A 225 13.55 4.04 -21.06
CA LEU A 225 14.65 3.17 -21.49
C LEU A 225 16.01 3.89 -21.39
N GLN A 226 16.05 5.20 -21.68
CA GLN A 226 17.25 6.02 -21.43
C GLN A 226 17.63 6.03 -19.95
N LYS A 227 16.66 6.25 -19.05
CA LYS A 227 16.88 6.22 -17.60
C LYS A 227 17.30 4.84 -17.12
N LEU A 228 16.72 3.77 -17.65
CA LEU A 228 17.10 2.39 -17.32
C LEU A 228 18.53 2.08 -17.76
N ARG A 229 18.92 2.45 -18.98
CA ARG A 229 20.31 2.31 -19.44
C ARG A 229 21.27 3.11 -18.55
N ASN A 230 20.89 4.33 -18.16
CA ASN A 230 21.68 5.15 -17.25
C ASN A 230 21.85 4.49 -15.87
N VAL A 231 20.78 3.94 -15.30
CA VAL A 231 20.85 3.20 -14.02
C VAL A 231 21.69 1.93 -14.15
N TYR A 232 21.54 1.17 -15.25
CA TYR A 232 22.33 -0.03 -15.53
C TYR A 232 23.82 0.30 -15.61
N GLY A 233 24.17 1.41 -16.27
CA GLY A 233 25.53 1.93 -16.34
C GLY A 233 26.02 2.64 -15.07
N TYR A 234 25.33 2.54 -13.93
CA TYR A 234 25.68 3.22 -12.68
C TYR A 234 25.83 4.75 -12.82
N ALA A 235 25.03 5.36 -13.69
CA ALA A 235 25.11 6.76 -14.08
C ALA A 235 26.43 7.19 -14.74
N ASP A 236 27.16 6.23 -15.33
CA ASP A 236 28.40 6.46 -16.07
C ASP A 236 28.17 6.19 -17.58
N PRO A 237 28.19 7.23 -18.44
CA PRO A 237 27.99 7.08 -19.88
C PRO A 237 29.00 6.15 -20.57
N GLU A 238 30.22 6.02 -20.03
CA GLU A 238 31.24 5.12 -20.58
C GLU A 238 30.87 3.64 -20.41
N LYS A 239 29.93 3.33 -19.51
CA LYS A 239 29.43 1.97 -19.27
C LYS A 239 28.18 1.63 -20.08
N TYR A 240 27.75 2.50 -20.99
CA TYR A 240 26.56 2.24 -21.80
C TYR A 240 26.84 1.15 -22.83
N LEU A 241 26.22 0.00 -22.63
CA LEU A 241 26.34 -1.17 -23.51
C LEU A 241 25.55 -1.04 -24.81
N LEU A 242 24.59 -0.12 -24.85
CA LEU A 242 23.73 0.14 -25.99
C LEU A 242 23.85 1.61 -26.41
N PRO A 243 24.18 1.93 -27.67
CA PRO A 243 24.29 3.31 -28.14
C PRO A 243 22.90 3.98 -28.23
N ASP A 244 22.87 5.29 -28.43
CA ASP A 244 21.62 6.07 -28.46
C ASP A 244 20.66 5.60 -29.56
N GLU A 245 21.16 5.22 -30.74
CA GLU A 245 20.35 4.65 -31.81
C GLU A 245 19.83 3.23 -31.51
N GLY A 246 20.39 2.55 -30.52
CA GLY A 246 19.96 1.22 -30.11
C GLY A 246 18.62 1.22 -29.38
N ILE A 247 18.28 2.30 -28.67
CA ILE A 247 17.00 2.42 -27.96
C ILE A 247 15.83 2.53 -28.94
N PRO A 248 15.83 3.43 -29.94
CA PRO A 248 14.78 3.46 -30.97
C PRO A 248 14.68 2.15 -31.76
N ALA A 249 15.81 1.49 -32.02
CA ALA A 249 15.82 0.19 -32.70
C ALA A 249 15.14 -0.91 -31.87
N PHE A 250 15.43 -0.96 -30.56
CA PHE A 250 14.73 -1.85 -29.63
C PHE A 250 13.22 -1.56 -29.59
N MET A 251 12.84 -0.29 -29.45
CA MET A 251 11.42 0.11 -29.46
C MET A 251 10.71 -0.26 -30.76
N ALA A 252 11.36 -0.08 -31.91
CA ALA A 252 10.81 -0.47 -33.20
C ALA A 252 10.60 -1.98 -33.31
N HIS A 253 11.56 -2.79 -32.83
CA HIS A 253 11.45 -4.25 -32.75
C HIS A 253 10.27 -4.67 -31.87
N CYS A 254 10.15 -4.09 -30.68
CA CYS A 254 9.04 -4.40 -29.78
C CYS A 254 7.68 -4.00 -30.37
N ASN A 255 7.58 -2.83 -31.01
CA ASN A 255 6.35 -2.37 -31.66
C ASN A 255 5.93 -3.29 -32.82
N GLN A 256 6.88 -3.81 -33.60
CA GLN A 256 6.58 -4.76 -34.68
C GLN A 256 6.04 -6.10 -34.17
N ARG A 257 6.56 -6.60 -33.04
CA ARG A 257 6.15 -7.91 -32.49
C ARG A 257 4.89 -7.85 -31.63
N LEU A 258 4.75 -6.79 -30.83
CA LEU A 258 3.67 -6.67 -29.84
C LEU A 258 2.52 -5.77 -30.31
N GLY A 259 2.74 -4.93 -31.34
CA GLY A 259 1.76 -3.94 -31.78
C GLY A 259 1.37 -2.98 -30.66
N GLU A 260 0.09 -2.55 -30.63
CA GLU A 260 -0.42 -1.66 -29.57
C GLU A 260 -0.34 -2.25 -28.14
N ALA A 261 -0.16 -3.57 -28.00
CA ALA A 261 -0.01 -4.22 -26.69
C ALA A 261 1.34 -3.89 -26.02
N TYR A 262 2.32 -3.38 -26.78
CA TYR A 262 3.61 -2.92 -26.27
C TYR A 262 3.46 -1.86 -25.17
N PHE A 263 2.57 -0.89 -25.37
CA PHE A 263 2.36 0.23 -24.44
C PHE A 263 1.53 -0.15 -23.22
N ARG A 264 0.88 -1.31 -23.27
CA ARG A 264 0.05 -1.84 -22.17
C ARG A 264 0.83 -2.74 -21.23
N THR A 265 2.06 -3.11 -21.58
CA THR A 265 2.83 -4.15 -20.88
C THR A 265 4.24 -3.66 -20.48
N PRO A 266 4.37 -2.53 -19.73
CA PRO A 266 5.67 -1.95 -19.40
C PRO A 266 6.64 -2.92 -18.75
N ARG A 267 6.16 -3.78 -17.84
CA ARG A 267 6.97 -4.78 -17.13
C ARG A 267 7.73 -5.69 -18.11
N THR A 268 7.03 -6.27 -19.09
CA THR A 268 7.60 -7.19 -20.07
C THR A 268 8.65 -6.51 -20.94
N THR A 269 8.35 -5.30 -21.40
CA THR A 269 9.30 -4.48 -22.17
C THR A 269 10.57 -4.14 -21.36
N ILE A 270 10.41 -3.70 -20.11
CA ILE A 270 11.53 -3.37 -19.23
C ILE A 270 12.40 -4.60 -18.99
N THR A 271 11.79 -5.75 -18.66
CA THR A 271 12.51 -7.01 -18.43
C THR A 271 13.30 -7.41 -19.67
N ALA A 272 12.71 -7.35 -20.86
CA ALA A 272 13.39 -7.68 -22.09
C ALA A 272 14.57 -6.74 -22.39
N PHE A 273 14.41 -5.44 -22.10
CA PHE A 273 15.49 -4.47 -22.26
C PHE A 273 16.66 -4.75 -21.31
N ILE A 274 16.38 -5.03 -20.04
CA ILE A 274 17.40 -5.39 -19.06
C ILE A 274 18.09 -6.70 -19.44
N ASN A 275 17.34 -7.70 -19.93
CA ASN A 275 17.92 -8.96 -20.42
C ASN A 275 18.87 -8.73 -21.61
N LEU A 276 18.50 -7.84 -22.55
CA LEU A 276 19.39 -7.44 -23.64
C LEU A 276 20.70 -6.83 -23.10
N LEU A 277 20.61 -5.89 -22.15
CA LEU A 277 21.79 -5.27 -21.54
C LEU A 277 22.66 -6.31 -20.82
N ALA A 278 22.07 -7.23 -20.08
CA ALA A 278 22.79 -8.30 -19.39
C ALA A 278 23.53 -9.23 -20.36
N VAL A 279 22.93 -9.56 -21.51
CA VAL A 279 23.61 -10.35 -22.55
C VAL A 279 24.78 -9.58 -23.16
N LEU A 280 24.60 -8.29 -23.44
CA LEU A 280 25.67 -7.43 -23.97
C LEU A 280 26.84 -7.30 -22.98
N GLU A 281 26.54 -7.19 -21.68
CA GLU A 281 27.55 -7.10 -20.62
C GLU A 281 28.43 -8.35 -20.56
N GLN A 282 27.80 -9.54 -20.66
CA GLN A 282 28.50 -10.82 -20.56
C GLN A 282 29.25 -11.22 -21.85
N ASN A 283 28.97 -10.55 -22.98
CA ASN A 283 29.54 -10.88 -24.28
C ASN A 283 30.20 -9.65 -24.94
N PRO A 284 31.38 -9.22 -24.46
CA PRO A 284 32.10 -8.10 -25.06
C PRO A 284 32.41 -8.37 -26.54
N GLY A 285 31.89 -7.51 -27.43
CA GLY A 285 32.03 -7.63 -28.88
C GLY A 285 30.82 -8.22 -29.61
N ALA A 286 29.77 -8.64 -28.89
CA ALA A 286 28.50 -9.00 -29.52
C ALA A 286 27.84 -7.79 -30.21
N ASP A 287 27.31 -7.99 -31.41
CA ASP A 287 26.54 -6.96 -32.11
C ASP A 287 25.10 -6.94 -31.57
N TRP A 288 24.73 -5.85 -30.91
CA TRP A 288 23.39 -5.63 -30.39
C TRP A 288 22.31 -5.72 -31.48
N ARG A 289 22.62 -5.39 -32.74
CA ARG A 289 21.68 -5.50 -33.86
C ARG A 289 21.29 -6.95 -34.15
N ALA A 290 22.24 -7.87 -34.05
CA ALA A 290 21.99 -9.30 -34.22
C ALA A 290 21.16 -9.87 -33.07
N LEU A 291 21.43 -9.42 -31.84
CA LEU A 291 20.70 -9.86 -30.65
C LEU A 291 19.23 -9.42 -30.68
N LEU A 292 18.94 -8.18 -31.11
CA LEU A 292 17.57 -7.68 -31.24
C LEU A 292 16.68 -8.61 -32.09
N GLY A 293 17.20 -9.09 -33.23
CA GLY A 293 16.45 -9.99 -34.12
C GLY A 293 16.06 -11.32 -33.47
N ALA A 294 16.84 -11.80 -32.50
CA ALA A 294 16.64 -13.06 -31.79
C ALA A 294 15.75 -12.95 -30.54
N VAL A 295 15.48 -11.74 -30.03
CA VAL A 295 14.62 -11.57 -28.85
C VAL A 295 13.18 -11.90 -29.20
N GLU A 296 12.68 -13.00 -28.65
CA GLU A 296 11.25 -13.32 -28.63
C GLU A 296 10.57 -12.63 -27.45
N LEU A 297 9.55 -11.83 -27.76
CA LEU A 297 8.72 -11.16 -26.75
C LEU A 297 7.37 -11.88 -26.72
N ALA A 298 7.07 -12.52 -25.60
CA ALA A 298 5.74 -13.05 -25.35
C ALA A 298 4.77 -11.90 -25.08
N LYS A 299 3.50 -12.07 -25.48
CA LYS A 299 2.44 -11.16 -25.06
C LYS A 299 2.18 -11.37 -23.57
N ASP A 300 2.08 -10.28 -22.82
CA ASP A 300 1.70 -10.32 -21.41
C ASP A 300 0.17 -10.36 -21.31
N GLU A 301 -0.35 -11.48 -20.82
CA GLU A 301 -1.78 -11.72 -20.58
C GLU A 301 -2.19 -11.44 -19.13
N GLY A 302 -1.29 -10.89 -18.28
CA GLY A 302 -1.54 -10.71 -16.85
C GLY A 302 -2.82 -9.93 -16.54
N GLY A 303 -3.10 -8.88 -17.29
CA GLY A 303 -4.34 -8.09 -17.12
C GLY A 303 -5.64 -8.86 -17.42
N GLN A 304 -5.59 -9.93 -18.22
CA GLN A 304 -6.76 -10.81 -18.44
C GLN A 304 -6.92 -11.83 -17.30
N GLN A 305 -5.80 -12.32 -16.74
CA GLN A 305 -5.83 -13.17 -15.55
C GLN A 305 -6.33 -12.41 -14.32
N ASP A 306 -6.07 -11.11 -14.24
CA ASP A 306 -6.55 -10.25 -13.16
C ASP A 306 -8.09 -10.13 -13.08
N LEU A 307 -8.80 -10.52 -14.14
CA LEU A 307 -10.27 -10.50 -14.17
C LEU A 307 -10.90 -11.89 -14.00
N ALA A 308 -10.08 -12.94 -13.89
CA ALA A 308 -10.55 -14.29 -13.62
C ALA A 308 -11.12 -14.37 -12.20
N VAL A 309 -12.33 -14.92 -12.07
CA VAL A 309 -12.94 -15.16 -10.76
C VAL A 309 -12.24 -16.33 -10.09
N GLU A 310 -11.69 -16.10 -8.91
CA GLU A 310 -11.00 -17.12 -8.12
C GLU A 310 -12.01 -17.92 -7.28
N ALA A 311 -11.73 -19.20 -7.06
CA ALA A 311 -12.53 -20.03 -6.15
C ALA A 311 -12.24 -19.65 -4.69
N ASP A 312 -13.23 -19.80 -3.80
CA ASP A 312 -13.26 -19.25 -2.44
C ASP A 312 -12.04 -19.63 -1.54
N ASP A 313 -11.30 -20.69 -1.88
CA ASP A 313 -10.20 -21.21 -1.07
C ASP A 313 -8.83 -20.53 -1.32
N GLU A 314 -8.62 -19.83 -2.44
CA GLU A 314 -7.26 -19.33 -2.81
C GLU A 314 -6.83 -18.08 -2.03
N LEU A 315 -7.76 -17.18 -1.69
CA LEU A 315 -7.46 -15.88 -1.06
C LEU A 315 -7.23 -15.96 0.47
N THR A 316 -7.46 -17.11 1.10
CA THR A 316 -7.25 -17.29 2.56
C THR A 316 -5.79 -17.54 2.94
N SER A 317 -4.88 -17.63 1.96
CA SER A 317 -3.50 -18.10 2.17
C SER A 317 -2.41 -17.05 1.95
N PHE A 318 -2.60 -15.81 2.40
CA PHE A 318 -1.47 -14.87 2.49
C PHE A 318 -0.59 -15.19 3.70
N LYS A 319 0.59 -15.81 3.45
CA LYS A 319 1.71 -15.81 4.40
C LYS A 319 2.58 -14.59 4.13
N LEU A 320 2.68 -13.71 5.14
CA LEU A 320 3.67 -12.64 5.24
C LEU A 320 5.11 -13.20 5.27
#